data_AF-A0A7V0ZH71-F1
#
_entry.id   AF-A0A7V0ZH71-F1
#
_cell.length_a   1.000
_cell.length_b   1.000
_cell.length_c   1.000
_cell.angle_alpha   90.00
_cell.angle_beta   90.00
_cell.angle_gamma   90.00
#
_symmetry.space_group_name_H-M   'P 1'
#
loop_
_entity.id
_entity.type
_entity.pdbx_description
1 polymer ?
#
loop_
_entity_poly.entity_id
_entity_poly.type
_entity_poly.pdbx_seq_one_letter_code
_entity_poly.pdbx_strand_id
1 'polypeptide(L)'
;MKDRRLEILGILVMTVSLLILISLIGYNVNEDPGISPNVNIENPLGILGVYISYFFIKFLFGYPVFVLPILGIIWGWLYFSKKELKLFNRG
;
A
#
# COMPACT_ATOMS: atom_id res chain seq x y z
N MET A 1 -17.51 -17.66 -11.72
CA MET A 1 -16.30 -17.95 -10.90
C MET A 1 -15.12 -17.01 -11.19
N LYS A 2 -14.73 -16.76 -12.44
CA LYS A 2 -13.58 -15.89 -12.79
C LYS A 2 -13.78 -14.41 -12.40
N ASP A 3 -15.01 -13.90 -12.48
CA ASP A 3 -15.26 -12.48 -12.22
C ASP A 3 -15.13 -12.06 -10.76
N ARG A 4 -15.59 -12.88 -9.81
CA ARG A 4 -15.48 -12.60 -8.37
C ARG A 4 -14.04 -12.67 -7.85
N ARG A 5 -13.20 -13.54 -8.42
CA ARG A 5 -11.77 -13.64 -8.04
C ARG A 5 -11.01 -12.35 -8.39
N LEU A 6 -11.31 -11.78 -9.55
CA LEU A 6 -10.71 -10.52 -9.98
C LEU A 6 -11.20 -9.31 -9.16
N GLU A 7 -12.41 -9.38 -8.60
CA GLU A 7 -12.97 -8.37 -7.70
C GLU A 7 -12.25 -8.37 -6.35
N ILE A 8 -12.08 -9.57 -5.76
CA ILE A 8 -11.29 -9.75 -4.53
C ILE A 8 -9.85 -9.28 -4.75
N LEU A 9 -9.25 -9.60 -5.90
CA LEU A 9 -7.90 -9.14 -6.23
C LEU A 9 -7.82 -7.60 -6.35
N GLY A 10 -8.80 -6.96 -6.96
CA GLY A 10 -8.84 -5.49 -7.06
C GLY A 10 -8.91 -4.82 -5.69
N ILE A 11 -9.80 -5.29 -4.83
CA ILE A 11 -9.93 -4.78 -3.44
C ILE A 11 -8.65 -5.07 -2.65
N LEU A 12 -8.10 -6.27 -2.77
CA LEU A 12 -6.87 -6.65 -2.06
C LEU A 12 -5.68 -5.78 -2.48
N VAL A 13 -5.52 -5.50 -3.78
CA VAL A 13 -4.49 -4.58 -4.28
C VAL A 13 -4.68 -3.17 -3.74
N MET A 14 -5.93 -2.66 -3.68
CA MET A 14 -6.21 -1.35 -3.09
C MET A 14 -5.87 -1.31 -1.59
N THR A 15 -6.27 -2.32 -0.83
CA THR A 15 -5.99 -2.41 0.62
C THR A 15 -4.51 -2.49 0.91
N VAL A 16 -3.77 -3.33 0.16
CA VAL A 16 -2.30 -3.43 0.32
C VAL A 16 -1.63 -2.10 -0.03
N SER A 17 -2.09 -1.43 -1.08
CA SER A 17 -1.54 -0.13 -1.47
C SER A 17 -1.80 0.95 -0.41
N LEU A 18 -2.99 0.96 0.20
CA LEU A 18 -3.33 1.85 1.31
C LEU A 18 -2.46 1.58 2.55
N LEU A 19 -2.25 0.32 2.89
CA LEU A 19 -1.36 -0.05 4.00
C LEU A 19 0.07 0.44 3.77
N ILE A 20 0.60 0.22 2.56
CA ILE A 20 1.93 0.74 2.19
C ILE A 20 1.96 2.27 2.28
N LEU A 21 0.91 2.97 1.83
CA LEU A 21 0.84 4.43 1.93
C LEU A 21 0.88 4.92 3.38
N ILE A 22 0.09 4.31 4.27
CA ILE A 22 0.05 4.65 5.70
C ILE A 22 1.42 4.38 6.34
N SER A 23 2.05 3.26 5.99
CA SER A 23 3.41 2.92 6.41
C SER A 23 4.40 4.03 6.07
N LEU A 24 4.33 4.54 4.84
CA LEU A 24 5.28 5.53 4.32
C LEU A 24 5.06 6.92 4.90
N ILE A 25 3.80 7.30 5.15
CA ILE A 25 3.47 8.55 5.85
C ILE A 25 4.05 8.52 7.27
N GLY A 26 3.96 7.37 7.94
CA GLY A 26 4.54 7.14 9.27
C GLY A 26 6.03 6.83 9.28
N TYR A 27 6.76 7.03 8.17
CA TYR A 27 8.19 6.79 8.15
C TYR A 27 8.94 7.88 8.91
N ASN A 28 9.68 7.48 9.94
CA ASN A 28 10.62 8.33 10.65
C ASN A 28 12.05 7.82 10.44
N VAL A 29 12.93 8.69 9.96
CA VAL A 29 14.36 8.38 9.71
C VAL A 29 15.09 7.99 11.00
N ASN A 30 14.58 8.44 12.16
CA ASN A 30 15.17 8.16 13.46
C ASN A 30 14.80 6.77 14.02
N GLU A 31 13.84 6.07 13.43
CA GLU A 31 13.41 4.70 13.80
C GLU A 31 14.20 3.64 13.04
N ASP A 32 15.50 3.87 12.83
CA ASP A 32 16.34 2.99 12.04
C ASP A 32 16.50 1.63 12.75
N PRO A 33 16.08 0.49 12.14
CA PRO A 33 16.08 -0.81 12.81
C PRO A 33 17.48 -1.32 13.24
N GLY A 34 18.55 -0.65 12.80
CA GLY A 34 19.93 -0.94 13.20
C GLY A 34 20.47 -0.11 14.36
N ILE A 35 19.80 0.99 14.75
CA ILE A 35 20.35 1.99 15.69
C ILE A 35 19.43 2.07 16.92
N SER A 36 19.55 1.09 17.82
CA SER A 36 18.92 1.01 19.16
C SER A 36 17.48 0.47 19.23
N PRO A 37 17.20 -0.55 20.09
CA PRO A 37 15.85 -1.12 20.27
C PRO A 37 14.90 -0.25 21.12
N ASN A 38 15.34 0.91 21.62
CA ASN A 38 14.61 1.71 22.60
C ASN A 38 13.95 2.97 21.99
N VAL A 39 13.74 3.00 20.68
CA VAL A 39 13.10 4.12 19.99
C VAL A 39 11.58 3.91 20.03
N ASN A 40 10.83 4.94 20.45
CA ASN A 40 9.37 4.91 20.40
C ASN A 40 8.93 4.75 18.96
N ILE A 41 8.07 3.75 18.71
CA ILE A 41 7.55 3.48 17.37
C ILE A 41 6.35 4.42 17.14
N GLU A 42 6.54 5.41 16.29
CA GLU A 42 5.57 6.40 15.82
C GLU A 42 4.85 5.94 14.55
N ASN A 43 5.36 4.91 13.85
CA ASN A 43 4.70 4.38 12.67
C ASN A 43 3.33 3.77 13.02
N PRO A 44 2.22 4.15 12.35
CA PRO A 44 0.88 3.62 12.64
C PRO A 44 0.76 2.10 12.51
N LEU A 45 1.62 1.48 11.70
CA LEU A 45 1.67 0.02 11.51
C LEU A 45 2.67 -0.68 12.44
N GLY A 46 3.26 0.05 13.39
CA GLY A 46 4.26 -0.46 14.31
C GLY A 46 5.55 -0.87 13.60
N ILE A 47 6.25 -1.85 14.17
CA ILE A 47 7.57 -2.30 13.69
C ILE A 47 7.52 -2.77 12.23
N LEU A 48 6.40 -3.38 11.79
CA LEU A 48 6.25 -3.85 10.40
C LEU A 48 6.23 -2.67 9.43
N GLY A 49 5.57 -1.57 9.80
CA GLY A 49 5.56 -0.36 9.01
C GLY A 49 6.95 0.25 8.85
N VAL A 50 7.74 0.24 9.92
CA VAL A 50 9.14 0.70 9.89
C VAL A 50 9.96 -0.10 8.88
N TYR A 51 9.88 -1.44 8.92
CA TYR A 51 10.61 -2.30 7.97
C TYR A 51 10.14 -2.12 6.53
N ILE A 52 8.83 -2.04 6.29
CA ILE A 52 8.26 -1.84 4.95
C ILE A 52 8.73 -0.50 4.40
N SER A 53 8.56 0.59 5.15
CA SER A 53 8.95 1.93 4.72
C SER A 53 10.45 2.05 4.50
N TYR A 54 11.27 1.50 5.40
CA TYR A 54 12.72 1.45 5.25
C TYR A 54 13.15 0.69 4.00
N PHE A 55 12.56 -0.49 3.76
CA PHE A 55 12.84 -1.28 2.56
C PHE A 55 12.49 -0.51 1.30
N PHE A 56 11.28 0.05 1.22
CA PHE A 56 10.83 0.77 0.04
C PHE A 56 11.68 2.02 -0.22
N ILE A 57 11.95 2.85 0.79
CA ILE A 57 12.73 4.09 0.66
C ILE A 57 14.16 3.80 0.19
N LYS A 58 14.77 2.73 0.71
CA LYS A 58 16.13 2.32 0.34
C LYS A 58 16.20 1.67 -1.05
N PHE A 59 15.14 1.01 -1.48
CA PHE A 59 15.09 0.30 -2.77
C PHE A 59 14.67 1.19 -3.96
N LEU A 60 13.90 2.26 -3.71
CA LEU A 60 13.29 3.11 -4.75
C LEU A 60 13.72 4.60 -4.67
N PHE A 61 14.96 4.84 -4.26
CA PHE A 61 15.59 6.18 -4.28
C PHE A 61 14.85 7.27 -3.48
N GLY A 62 14.26 6.92 -2.34
CA GLY A 62 13.65 7.91 -1.42
C GLY A 62 12.17 8.19 -1.64
N TYR A 63 11.80 9.49 -1.69
CA TYR A 63 10.41 9.96 -1.81
C TYR A 63 9.59 9.51 -3.05
N PRO A 64 10.15 9.07 -4.20
CA PRO A 64 9.34 8.61 -5.33
C PRO A 64 8.47 7.38 -5.00
N VAL A 65 8.79 6.69 -3.91
CA VAL A 65 8.06 5.52 -3.41
C VAL A 65 6.56 5.76 -3.23
N PHE A 66 6.11 6.97 -2.91
CA PHE A 66 4.68 7.29 -2.79
C PHE A 66 3.91 7.10 -4.10
N VAL A 67 4.58 7.13 -5.24
CA VAL A 67 3.95 6.90 -6.56
C VAL A 67 3.46 5.47 -6.71
N LEU A 68 4.16 4.48 -6.14
CA LEU A 68 3.77 3.06 -6.24
C LEU A 68 2.41 2.74 -5.59
N PRO A 69 2.15 3.06 -4.32
CA PRO A 69 0.85 2.81 -3.71
C PRO A 69 -0.26 3.64 -4.39
N ILE A 70 0.05 4.86 -4.86
CA ILE A 70 -0.93 5.67 -5.62
C ILE A 70 -1.31 4.97 -6.94
N LEU A 71 -0.33 4.47 -7.69
CA LEU A 71 -0.58 3.71 -8.92
C LEU A 71 -1.35 2.42 -8.63
N GLY A 72 -1.03 1.72 -7.53
CA GLY A 72 -1.75 0.52 -7.10
C GLY A 72 -3.22 0.79 -6.77
N ILE A 73 -3.51 1.92 -6.10
CA ILE A 73 -4.89 2.37 -5.82
C ILE A 73 -5.62 2.69 -7.14
N ILE A 74 -5.00 3.45 -8.04
CA ILE A 74 -5.59 3.82 -9.34
C ILE A 74 -5.89 2.56 -10.16
N TRP A 75 -4.96 1.61 -10.24
CA TRP A 75 -5.15 0.36 -10.97
C TRP A 75 -6.25 -0.51 -10.35
N GLY A 76 -6.25 -0.66 -9.03
CA GLY A 76 -7.29 -1.40 -8.31
C GLY A 76 -8.67 -0.79 -8.55
N TRP A 77 -8.77 0.55 -8.50
CA TRP A 77 -10.00 1.29 -8.76
C TRP A 77 -10.48 1.15 -10.21
N LEU A 78 -9.59 1.28 -11.20
CA LEU A 78 -9.94 1.12 -12.62
C LEU A 78 -10.45 -0.29 -12.92
N TYR A 79 -9.84 -1.31 -12.31
CA TYR A 79 -10.26 -2.70 -12.49
C TYR A 79 -11.62 -2.97 -11.84
N PHE A 80 -11.87 -2.34 -10.69
CA PHE A 80 -13.14 -2.39 -9.98
C PHE A 80 -14.26 -1.65 -10.75
N SER A 81 -14.03 -0.40 -11.16
CA SER A 81 -15.01 0.43 -11.90
C SER A 81 -15.43 -0.18 -13.24
N LYS A 82 -14.49 -0.73 -14.02
CA LYS A 82 -14.84 -1.40 -15.30
C LYS A 82 -15.73 -2.63 -15.11
N LYS A 83 -15.67 -3.26 -13.93
CA LYS A 83 -16.51 -4.41 -13.59
C LYS A 83 -17.88 -4.00 -13.09
N GLU A 84 -17.98 -2.97 -12.25
CA GLU A 84 -19.29 -2.44 -11.81
C GLU A 84 -20.15 -2.00 -13.00
N LEU A 85 -19.57 -1.30 -13.97
CA LEU A 85 -20.28 -0.92 -15.21
C LEU A 85 -20.78 -2.13 -16.00
N LYS A 86 -20.01 -3.22 -16.02
CA LYS A 86 -20.38 -4.48 -16.70
C LYS A 86 -21.44 -5.29 -15.93
N LEU A 87 -21.50 -5.13 -14.61
CA LEU A 87 -22.51 -5.69 -13.72
C LEU A 87 -23.83 -4.94 -13.87
N PHE A 88 -23.79 -3.61 -13.88
CA PHE A 88 -24.96 -2.74 -14.07
C PHE A 88 -25.61 -2.92 -15.45
N ASN A 89 -24.82 -3.01 -16.53
CA ASN A 89 -25.33 -3.19 -17.90
C ASN A 89 -25.85 -4.62 -18.21
N ARG A 90 -25.93 -5.49 -17.20
CA ARG A 90 -26.46 -6.86 -17.28
C ARG A 90 -27.73 -7.05 -16.43
N GLY A 91 -28.23 -6.00 -15.79
CA GLY A 91 -29.50 -5.96 -15.06
C GLY A 91 -30.66 -5.56 -15.95
#